data_AF-E5AVY5-F1
#
_entry.id   AF-E5AVY5-F1
#
_cell.length_a   1.000
_cell.length_b   1.000
_cell.length_c   1.000
_cell.angle_alpha   90.00
_cell.angle_beta   90.00
_cell.angle_gamma   90.00
#
_symmetry.space_group_name_H-M   'P 1'
#
loop_
_entity.id
_entity.type
_entity.pdbx_description
1 polymer ?
#
loop_
_entity_poly.entity_id
_entity_poly.type
_entity_poly.pdbx_seq_one_letter_code
_entity_poly.pdbx_strand_id
1 'polypeptide(L)'
;MSAPSSSPAYNKDRVAINNGVREGLKAIGELDRNDDTREILVSKGWTRAMQREAQYYSQGDVVRFGRDYQQIDARKGEYMRVTSVDAPVGTVVLQKEDGSTIAWQPKKHNKIEVYETDRRGLARGDLIRLTRNEGEFKNGEVARVVAIAGDRATLMLRQGKQVSLHEVDLSRNKHWDHAYASTVHGSQGATQYRAIFHIRAPETDNERKQQRLMERMAKVFGDRSFYVGTTRASHELRIYTNDKGLAARALAAKQDKTSAVEVIQRYEKGTGITAGRGSVSPQLNRDYQR
;
A
#
# COMPACT_ATOMS: atom_id res chain seq x y z
N MET A 1 -4.55 9.63 -23.30
CA MET A 1 -5.10 8.47 -22.57
C MET A 1 -4.65 8.58 -21.12
N SER A 2 -5.55 8.93 -20.21
CA SER A 2 -5.22 9.08 -18.79
C SER A 2 -4.76 7.75 -18.20
N ALA A 3 -3.64 7.75 -17.48
CA ALA A 3 -3.19 6.59 -16.73
C ALA A 3 -4.33 6.18 -15.77
N PRO A 4 -4.68 4.88 -15.68
CA PRO A 4 -5.69 4.45 -14.72
C PRO A 4 -5.20 4.82 -13.31
N SER A 5 -5.98 5.63 -12.59
CA SER A 5 -5.76 5.92 -11.18
C SER A 5 -5.90 4.59 -10.42
N SER A 6 -4.81 3.86 -10.28
CA SER A 6 -4.78 2.57 -9.60
C SER A 6 -4.55 2.76 -8.11
N SER A 7 -5.32 3.65 -7.47
CA SER A 7 -5.58 3.45 -6.05
C SER A 7 -6.55 2.27 -6.01
N PRO A 8 -6.15 1.07 -5.54
CA PRO A 8 -7.02 -0.10 -5.56
C PRO A 8 -8.35 0.25 -4.89
N ALA A 9 -9.49 -0.26 -5.37
CA ALA A 9 -10.80 0.03 -4.78
C ALA A 9 -10.84 -0.11 -3.24
N TYR A 10 -9.98 -0.99 -2.69
CA TYR A 10 -9.72 -1.19 -1.28
C TYR A 10 -9.21 0.05 -0.51
N ASN A 11 -8.54 1.01 -1.15
CA ASN A 11 -8.08 2.23 -0.51
C ASN A 11 -9.24 3.20 -0.23
N LYS A 12 -10.19 3.32 -1.17
CA LYS A 12 -11.35 4.22 -1.04
C LYS A 12 -12.26 3.81 0.12
N ASP A 13 -12.59 2.53 0.22
CA ASP A 13 -13.40 2.01 1.33
C ASP A 13 -12.70 2.21 2.68
N ARG A 14 -11.38 1.97 2.74
CA ARG A 14 -10.60 2.20 3.96
C ARG A 14 -10.62 3.67 4.38
N VAL A 15 -10.45 4.61 3.43
CA VAL A 15 -10.53 6.05 3.69
C VAL A 15 -11.93 6.43 4.19
N ALA A 16 -12.99 5.92 3.57
CA ALA A 16 -14.37 6.18 3.99
C ALA A 16 -14.65 5.66 5.42
N ILE A 17 -14.22 4.43 5.73
CA ILE A 17 -14.37 3.85 7.07
C ILE A 17 -13.58 4.67 8.11
N ASN A 18 -12.32 5.02 7.80
CA ASN A 18 -11.52 5.87 8.66
C ASN A 18 -12.24 7.20 8.96
N ASN A 19 -12.78 7.86 7.94
CA ASN A 19 -13.50 9.12 8.11
C ASN A 19 -14.77 8.94 8.97
N GLY A 20 -15.59 7.92 8.70
CA GLY A 20 -16.79 7.65 9.51
C GLY A 20 -16.49 7.34 10.98
N VAL A 21 -15.39 6.61 11.25
CA VAL A 21 -14.92 6.40 12.64
C VAL A 21 -14.50 7.72 13.28
N ARG A 22 -13.74 8.56 12.57
CA ARG A 22 -13.32 9.87 13.09
C ARG A 22 -14.52 10.77 13.39
N GLU A 23 -15.52 10.82 12.51
CA GLU A 23 -16.76 11.57 12.74
C GLU A 23 -17.47 11.11 14.02
N GLY A 24 -17.60 9.79 14.22
CA GLY A 24 -18.14 9.22 15.44
C GLY A 24 -17.34 9.60 16.69
N LEU A 25 -16.01 9.51 16.63
CA LEU A 25 -15.12 9.88 17.74
C LEU A 25 -15.19 11.38 18.09
N LYS A 26 -15.36 12.25 17.09
CA LYS A 26 -15.59 13.69 17.31
C LYS A 26 -16.93 13.97 17.96
N ALA A 27 -17.97 13.24 17.58
CA ALA A 27 -19.31 13.40 18.14
C ALA A 27 -19.33 13.07 19.64
N ILE A 28 -18.58 12.04 20.06
CA ILE A 28 -18.48 11.64 21.48
C ILE A 28 -17.35 12.33 22.26
N GLY A 29 -16.58 13.23 21.62
CA GLY A 29 -15.53 14.02 22.27
C GLY A 29 -14.20 13.30 22.52
N GLU A 30 -14.01 12.11 21.95
CA GLU A 30 -12.75 11.34 22.03
C GLU A 30 -11.69 11.82 21.02
N LEU A 31 -12.15 12.47 19.94
CA LEU A 31 -11.29 13.13 18.95
C LEU A 31 -11.62 14.62 18.93
N ASP A 32 -10.59 15.46 18.84
CA ASP A 32 -10.79 16.90 18.72
C ASP A 32 -11.57 17.24 17.44
N ARG A 33 -12.43 18.26 17.51
CA ARG A 33 -13.30 18.64 16.39
C ARG A 33 -12.54 19.38 15.30
N ASN A 34 -11.48 20.07 15.68
CA ASN A 34 -10.61 20.81 14.77
C ASN A 34 -9.70 19.85 14.01
N ASP A 35 -9.84 19.83 12.68
CA ASP A 35 -8.94 19.11 11.79
C ASP A 35 -7.90 20.06 11.19
N ASP A 36 -6.65 19.65 11.28
CA ASP A 36 -5.56 20.20 10.51
C ASP A 36 -5.31 19.33 9.27
N THR A 37 -5.53 19.89 8.08
CA THR A 37 -5.45 19.11 6.84
C THR A 37 -4.04 19.06 6.28
N ARG A 38 -3.42 17.89 6.35
CA ARG A 38 -2.04 17.63 5.93
C ARG A 38 -1.95 16.91 4.60
N GLU A 39 -0.89 17.17 3.84
CA GLU A 39 -0.51 16.37 2.68
C GLU A 39 0.14 15.06 3.13
N ILE A 40 -0.27 13.95 2.53
CA ILE A 40 0.34 12.64 2.73
C ILE A 40 0.82 12.06 1.39
N LEU A 41 1.76 11.12 1.46
CA LEU A 41 2.29 10.40 0.30
C LEU A 41 1.79 8.96 0.29
N VAL A 42 0.97 8.63 -0.71
CA VAL A 42 0.42 7.29 -0.91
C VAL A 42 1.22 6.59 -2.01
N SER A 43 1.81 5.43 -1.69
CA SER A 43 2.60 4.68 -2.68
C SER A 43 1.74 4.21 -3.83
N LYS A 44 2.17 4.45 -5.07
CA LYS A 44 1.49 3.94 -6.26
C LYS A 44 1.66 2.44 -6.48
N GLY A 45 2.55 1.78 -5.72
CA GLY A 45 2.76 0.34 -5.81
C GLY A 45 3.24 -0.16 -7.19
N TRP A 46 3.84 0.72 -7.98
CA TRP A 46 4.25 0.39 -9.35
C TRP A 46 5.32 -0.69 -9.42
N THR A 47 5.22 -1.51 -10.46
CA THR A 47 6.27 -2.47 -10.79
C THR A 47 7.52 -1.74 -11.29
N ARG A 48 8.68 -2.40 -11.21
CA ARG A 48 9.93 -1.86 -11.78
C ARG A 48 9.82 -1.57 -13.27
N ALA A 49 9.00 -2.31 -14.01
CA ALA A 49 8.75 -2.05 -15.42
C ALA A 49 8.00 -0.73 -15.61
N MET A 50 6.92 -0.51 -14.86
CA MET A 50 6.16 0.74 -14.92
C MET A 50 7.01 1.95 -14.52
N GLN A 51 7.85 1.83 -13.48
CA GLN A 51 8.75 2.91 -13.05
C GLN A 51 9.72 3.37 -14.15
N ARG A 52 9.99 2.56 -15.17
CA ARG A 52 10.94 2.91 -16.25
C ARG A 52 10.30 3.65 -17.42
N GLU A 53 8.97 3.69 -17.49
CA GLU A 53 8.25 4.26 -18.63
C GLU A 53 7.63 5.61 -18.26
N ALA A 54 8.08 6.68 -18.95
CA ALA A 54 7.66 8.05 -18.67
C ALA A 54 6.14 8.25 -18.77
N GLN A 55 5.47 7.52 -19.67
CA GLN A 55 4.02 7.62 -19.91
C GLN A 55 3.13 7.30 -18.70
N TYR A 56 3.65 6.61 -17.67
CA TYR A 56 2.85 6.32 -16.47
C TYR A 56 2.87 7.45 -15.44
N TYR A 57 3.86 8.34 -15.52
CA TYR A 57 3.97 9.50 -14.64
C TYR A 57 2.89 10.52 -14.96
N SER A 58 2.45 11.23 -13.92
CA SER A 58 1.46 12.29 -14.04
C SER A 58 1.95 13.52 -13.27
N GLN A 59 1.57 14.70 -13.74
CA GLN A 59 1.83 15.94 -13.01
C GLN A 59 1.29 15.84 -11.58
N GLY A 60 2.09 16.30 -10.61
CA GLY A 60 1.78 16.23 -9.19
C GLY A 60 2.34 15.00 -8.47
N ASP A 61 2.70 13.94 -9.19
CA ASP A 61 3.37 12.76 -8.61
C ASP A 61 4.64 13.16 -7.86
N VAL A 62 4.97 12.42 -6.80
CA VAL A 62 6.20 12.63 -6.03
C VAL A 62 7.11 11.43 -6.22
N VAL A 63 8.33 11.70 -6.69
CA VAL A 63 9.39 10.72 -6.90
C VAL A 63 10.39 10.83 -5.77
N ARG A 64 10.72 9.70 -5.14
CA ARG A 64 11.77 9.60 -4.14
C ARG A 64 12.92 8.77 -4.67
N PHE A 65 14.14 9.31 -4.64
CA PHE A 65 15.31 8.59 -5.15
C PHE A 65 15.86 7.59 -4.12
N GLY A 66 16.13 6.36 -4.56
CA GLY A 66 16.64 5.26 -3.73
C GLY A 66 18.17 5.14 -3.71
N ARG A 67 18.89 5.99 -4.45
CA ARG A 67 20.34 6.16 -4.44
C ARG A 67 20.73 7.52 -5.01
N ASP A 68 22.00 7.88 -4.90
CA ASP A 68 22.55 9.08 -5.53
C ASP A 68 22.71 8.88 -7.05
N TYR A 69 22.43 9.95 -7.79
CA TYR A 69 22.59 10.06 -9.23
C TYR A 69 23.22 11.40 -9.57
N GLN A 70 24.55 11.46 -9.54
CA GLN A 70 25.32 12.68 -9.78
C GLN A 70 25.03 13.33 -11.14
N GLN A 71 24.77 12.54 -12.18
CA GLN A 71 24.48 13.02 -13.54
C GLN A 71 23.25 13.94 -13.65
N ILE A 72 22.31 13.81 -12.69
CA ILE A 72 21.07 14.60 -12.65
C ILE A 72 20.94 15.35 -11.32
N ASP A 73 22.01 15.41 -10.53
CA ASP A 73 22.05 16.03 -9.21
C ASP A 73 20.87 15.62 -8.30
N ALA A 74 20.60 14.31 -8.23
CA ALA A 74 19.58 13.75 -7.36
C ALA A 74 20.22 12.88 -6.26
N ARG A 75 19.87 13.13 -5.00
CA ARG A 75 20.42 12.42 -3.84
C ARG A 75 19.50 11.31 -3.35
N LYS A 76 20.07 10.31 -2.68
CA LYS A 76 19.33 9.26 -2.01
C LYS A 76 18.41 9.88 -0.95
N GLY A 77 17.13 9.57 -1.08
CA GLY A 77 16.08 10.01 -0.17
C GLY A 77 15.47 11.35 -0.50
N GLU A 78 15.98 12.05 -1.50
CA GLU A 78 15.41 13.31 -1.98
C GLU A 78 14.06 13.05 -2.64
N TYR A 79 13.10 13.91 -2.32
CA TYR A 79 11.77 13.92 -2.92
C TYR A 79 11.70 15.05 -3.94
N MET A 80 11.16 14.75 -5.12
CA MET A 80 10.93 15.74 -6.16
C MET A 80 9.55 15.55 -6.76
N ARG A 81 8.90 16.64 -7.16
CA ARG A 81 7.53 16.60 -7.71
C ARG A 81 7.54 16.67 -9.23
N VAL A 82 6.76 15.82 -9.89
CA VAL A 82 6.56 15.85 -11.33
C VAL A 82 5.81 17.12 -11.71
N THR A 83 6.41 17.95 -12.55
CA THR A 83 5.79 19.18 -13.08
C THR A 83 5.28 18.98 -14.50
N SER A 84 5.96 18.18 -15.32
CA SER A 84 5.51 17.82 -16.66
C SER A 84 6.08 16.49 -17.13
N VAL A 85 5.46 15.91 -18.16
CA VAL A 85 5.85 14.62 -18.75
C VAL A 85 5.87 14.75 -20.27
N ASP A 86 7.01 14.44 -20.87
CA ASP A 86 7.18 14.25 -22.30
C ASP A 86 7.36 12.74 -22.57
N ALA A 87 6.23 12.06 -22.75
CA ALA A 87 6.20 10.62 -22.93
C ALA A 87 6.89 10.13 -24.22
N PRO A 88 6.70 10.78 -25.39
CA PRO A 88 7.42 10.41 -26.63
C PRO A 88 8.94 10.47 -26.50
N VAL A 89 9.47 11.46 -25.79
CA VAL A 89 10.92 11.62 -25.55
C VAL A 89 11.39 10.79 -24.34
N GLY A 90 10.47 10.24 -23.55
CA GLY A 90 10.78 9.43 -22.37
C GLY A 90 11.34 10.25 -21.20
N THR A 91 10.99 11.54 -21.12
CA THR A 91 11.52 12.50 -20.15
C THR A 91 10.42 13.01 -19.23
N VAL A 92 10.73 13.13 -17.95
CA VAL A 92 9.87 13.66 -16.90
C VAL A 92 10.59 14.85 -16.25
N VAL A 93 9.93 15.99 -16.13
CA VAL A 93 10.50 17.15 -15.45
C VAL A 93 10.11 17.09 -13.98
N LEU A 94 11.12 17.13 -13.11
CA LEU A 94 10.98 17.09 -11.67
C LEU A 94 11.36 18.43 -11.06
N GLN A 95 10.62 18.89 -10.06
CA GLN A 95 10.95 20.06 -9.25
C GLN A 95 11.45 19.62 -7.87
N LYS A 96 12.57 20.20 -7.44
CA LYS A 96 13.18 20.01 -6.13
C LYS A 96 12.52 20.89 -5.07
N GLU A 97 12.85 20.68 -3.80
CA GLU A 97 12.36 21.49 -2.68
C GLU A 97 12.79 22.97 -2.79
N ASP A 98 13.99 23.23 -3.33
CA ASP A 98 14.51 24.60 -3.57
C ASP A 98 13.85 25.32 -4.78
N GLY A 99 12.91 24.65 -5.46
CA GLY A 99 12.19 25.17 -6.63
C GLY A 99 12.89 24.95 -7.96
N SER A 100 14.16 24.53 -7.98
CA SER A 100 14.88 24.19 -9.21
C SER A 100 14.28 22.95 -9.88
N THR A 101 14.50 22.79 -11.19
CA THR A 101 13.96 21.67 -11.96
C THR A 101 15.04 20.86 -12.65
N ILE A 102 14.83 19.55 -12.76
CA ILE A 102 15.69 18.64 -13.53
C ILE A 102 14.89 17.88 -14.58
N ALA A 103 15.51 17.63 -15.73
CA ALA A 103 15.00 16.69 -16.73
C ALA A 103 15.51 15.29 -16.39
N TRP A 104 14.59 14.36 -16.15
CA TRP A 104 14.90 13.01 -15.71
C TRP A 104 14.35 11.98 -16.71
N GLN A 105 15.14 10.95 -17.01
CA GLN A 105 14.71 9.82 -17.83
C GLN A 105 14.52 8.59 -16.94
N PRO A 106 13.27 8.18 -16.63
CA PRO A 106 13.01 7.07 -15.72
C PRO A 106 13.65 5.77 -16.19
N LYS A 107 13.85 5.57 -17.50
CA LYS A 107 14.52 4.38 -18.04
C LYS A 107 15.99 4.25 -17.61
N LYS A 108 16.69 5.38 -17.39
CA LYS A 108 18.12 5.45 -17.02
C LYS A 108 18.34 5.48 -15.52
N HIS A 109 17.52 6.23 -14.77
CA HIS A 109 17.68 6.41 -13.33
C HIS A 109 16.42 5.93 -12.60
N ASN A 110 16.32 4.62 -12.37
CA ASN A 110 15.07 3.92 -11.98
C ASN A 110 15.07 3.31 -10.58
N LYS A 111 16.10 3.50 -9.76
CA LYS A 111 16.07 3.07 -8.36
C LYS A 111 15.32 4.14 -7.57
N ILE A 112 14.00 4.12 -7.69
CA ILE A 112 13.09 5.15 -7.22
C ILE A 112 11.83 4.54 -6.60
N GLU A 113 11.08 5.38 -5.91
CA GLU A 113 9.73 5.10 -5.44
C GLU A 113 8.81 6.22 -5.95
N VAL A 114 7.56 5.89 -6.27
CA VAL A 114 6.59 6.86 -6.80
C VAL A 114 5.37 6.90 -5.91
N TYR A 115 4.96 8.12 -5.59
CA TYR A 115 3.86 8.43 -4.70
C TYR A 115 2.84 9.32 -5.42
N GLU A 116 1.57 9.09 -5.16
CA GLU A 116 0.52 10.10 -5.35
C GLU A 116 0.39 10.93 -4.06
N THR A 117 0.08 12.20 -4.20
CA THR A 117 -0.22 13.06 -3.05
C THR A 117 -1.71 13.04 -2.75
N ASP A 118 -2.05 12.96 -1.48
CA ASP A 118 -3.43 13.01 -1.00
C ASP A 118 -3.49 13.88 0.27
N ARG A 119 -4.68 14.18 0.76
CA ARG A 119 -4.87 14.99 1.97
C ARG A 119 -5.62 14.21 3.05
N ARG A 120 -5.18 14.37 4.29
CA ARG A 120 -5.84 13.80 5.47
C ARG A 120 -6.02 14.86 6.53
N GLY A 121 -7.20 14.93 7.12
CA GLY A 121 -7.42 15.68 8.35
C GLY A 121 -6.68 15.00 9.50
N LEU A 122 -6.07 15.79 10.37
CA LEU A 122 -5.36 15.34 11.56
C LEU A 122 -5.87 16.13 12.75
N ALA A 123 -6.26 15.44 13.81
CA ALA A 123 -6.75 16.01 15.05
C ALA A 123 -6.04 15.39 16.24
N ARG A 124 -5.98 16.14 17.34
CA ARG A 124 -5.51 15.59 18.62
C ARG A 124 -6.41 14.42 19.03
N GLY A 125 -5.80 13.29 19.35
CA GLY A 125 -6.47 12.02 19.65
C GLY A 125 -6.45 11.03 18.49
N ASP A 126 -6.07 11.45 17.27
CA ASP A 126 -6.08 10.57 16.10
C ASP A 126 -5.14 9.37 16.29
N LEU A 127 -5.56 8.22 15.77
CA LEU A 127 -4.66 7.09 15.55
C LEU A 127 -4.16 7.13 14.10
N ILE A 128 -2.84 7.24 13.95
CA ILE A 128 -2.17 7.20 12.65
C ILE A 128 -1.23 6.00 12.56
N ARG A 129 -1.05 5.49 11.34
CA ARG A 129 -0.11 4.42 11.02
C ARG A 129 0.97 4.98 10.12
N LEU A 130 2.21 4.71 10.45
CA LEU A 130 3.36 5.09 9.62
C LEU A 130 3.43 4.14 8.41
N THR A 131 3.61 4.70 7.21
CA THR A 131 3.57 3.93 5.95
C THR A 131 4.96 3.71 5.34
N ARG A 132 6.00 4.15 6.03
CA ARG A 132 7.41 4.01 5.63
C ARG A 132 8.31 3.90 6.87
N ASN A 133 9.44 3.22 6.73
CA ASN A 133 10.54 3.31 7.69
C ASN A 133 11.23 4.68 7.51
N GLU A 134 11.21 5.53 8.53
CA GLU A 134 11.80 6.86 8.48
C GLU A 134 12.25 7.32 9.87
N GLY A 135 13.56 7.60 10.01
CA GLY A 135 14.16 7.86 11.31
C GLY A 135 13.99 6.66 12.25
N GLU A 136 13.39 6.90 13.41
CA GLU A 136 13.07 5.87 14.40
C GLU A 136 11.77 5.11 14.11
N PHE A 137 10.91 5.66 13.25
CA PHE A 137 9.61 5.07 12.97
C PHE A 137 9.72 3.92 11.98
N LYS A 138 8.96 2.86 12.24
CA LYS A 138 8.85 1.69 11.37
C LYS A 138 7.50 1.69 10.65
N ASN A 139 7.52 1.21 9.41
CA ASN A 139 6.32 0.98 8.62
C ASN A 139 5.39 0.02 9.36
N GLY A 140 4.13 0.43 9.52
CA GLY A 140 3.10 -0.31 10.23
C GLY A 140 2.95 0.05 11.70
N GLU A 141 3.88 0.80 12.30
CA GLU A 141 3.70 1.31 13.66
C GLU A 141 2.49 2.23 13.73
N VAL A 142 1.74 2.09 14.82
CA VAL A 142 0.56 2.92 15.11
C VAL A 142 0.92 3.86 16.24
N ALA A 143 0.64 5.14 16.03
CA ALA A 143 0.85 6.20 17.01
C ALA A 143 -0.46 6.92 17.29
N ARG A 144 -0.62 7.41 18.52
CA ARG A 144 -1.67 8.37 18.87
C ARG A 144 -1.10 9.79 18.78
N VAL A 145 -1.82 10.68 18.12
CA VAL A 145 -1.50 12.11 18.10
C VAL A 145 -1.91 12.72 19.43
N VAL A 146 -0.95 13.18 20.24
CA VAL A 146 -1.25 13.76 21.57
C VAL A 146 -1.24 15.28 21.57
N ALA A 147 -0.51 15.90 20.63
CA ALA A 147 -0.50 17.35 20.44
C ALA A 147 -0.17 17.68 18.97
N ILE A 148 -0.66 18.84 18.52
CA ILE A 148 -0.35 19.43 17.21
C ILE A 148 -0.04 20.91 17.47
N ALA A 149 1.08 21.40 16.97
CA ALA A 149 1.54 22.78 17.13
C ALA A 149 2.27 23.25 15.87
N GLY A 150 1.62 24.08 15.05
CA GLY A 150 2.14 24.45 13.73
C GLY A 150 2.40 23.19 12.92
N ASP A 151 3.55 23.06 12.26
CA ASP A 151 3.92 21.86 11.49
C ASP A 151 4.37 20.65 12.31
N ARG A 152 4.49 20.80 13.63
CA ARG A 152 4.93 19.73 14.52
C ARG A 152 3.75 19.02 15.16
N ALA A 153 3.92 17.72 15.35
CA ALA A 153 3.02 16.90 16.15
C ALA A 153 3.82 16.09 17.17
N THR A 154 3.20 15.83 18.32
CA THR A 154 3.72 14.85 19.27
C THR A 154 2.98 13.55 19.08
N LEU A 155 3.72 12.50 18.78
CA LEU A 155 3.23 11.15 18.56
C LEU A 155 3.55 10.27 19.76
N MET A 156 2.53 9.59 20.28
CA MET A 156 2.67 8.61 21.34
C MET A 156 2.65 7.20 20.75
N LEU A 157 3.76 6.48 20.87
CA LEU A 157 3.86 5.08 20.49
C LEU A 157 3.73 4.22 21.75
N ARG A 158 3.03 3.09 21.61
CA ARG A 158 2.86 2.11 22.70
C ARG A 158 3.38 0.76 22.26
N GLN A 159 4.38 0.25 22.98
CA GLN A 159 4.93 -1.09 22.79
C GLN A 159 4.72 -1.89 24.08
N GLY A 160 3.63 -2.65 24.12
CA GLY A 160 3.18 -3.34 25.33
C GLY A 160 2.84 -2.35 26.46
N LYS A 161 3.63 -2.39 27.54
CA LYS A 161 3.50 -1.46 28.67
C LYS A 161 4.32 -0.17 28.50
N GLN A 162 5.28 -0.16 27.58
CA GLN A 162 6.11 1.02 27.35
C GLN A 162 5.37 2.05 26.49
N VAL A 163 5.52 3.32 26.87
CA VAL A 163 4.99 4.48 26.16
C VAL A 163 6.16 5.41 25.86
N SER A 164 6.29 5.83 24.61
CA SER A 164 7.28 6.82 24.18
C SER A 164 6.60 7.95 23.43
N LEU A 165 7.11 9.18 23.62
CA LEU A 165 6.65 10.39 22.97
C LEU A 165 7.71 10.87 22.00
N HIS A 166 7.29 11.20 20.79
CA HIS A 166 8.16 11.58 19.69
C HIS A 166 7.65 12.86 19.06
N GLU A 167 8.51 13.87 18.96
CA GLU A 167 8.20 15.06 18.18
C GLU A 167 8.53 14.82 16.71
N VAL A 168 7.57 15.09 15.83
CA VAL A 168 7.74 14.93 14.39
C VAL A 168 7.27 16.17 13.66
N ASP A 169 8.00 16.57 12.62
CA ASP A 169 7.56 17.57 11.66
C ASP A 169 6.76 16.87 10.55
N LEU A 170 5.43 17.02 10.58
CA LEU A 170 4.54 16.39 9.60
C LEU A 170 4.48 17.13 8.27
N SER A 171 5.09 18.32 8.15
CA SER A 171 5.31 18.95 6.84
C SER A 171 6.37 18.20 6.02
N ARG A 172 7.32 17.56 6.70
CA ARG A 172 8.39 16.75 6.11
C ARG A 172 8.05 15.26 6.12
N ASN A 173 7.53 14.76 7.23
CA ASN A 173 7.15 13.36 7.37
C ASN A 173 5.71 13.13 6.90
N LYS A 174 5.57 12.92 5.58
CA LYS A 174 4.28 12.72 4.90
C LYS A 174 3.87 11.25 4.76
N HIS A 175 4.63 10.31 5.35
CA HIS A 175 4.40 8.87 5.22
C HIS A 175 3.56 8.32 6.38
N TRP A 176 2.29 8.75 6.43
CA TRP A 176 1.33 8.25 7.40
C TRP A 176 -0.09 8.25 6.83
N ASP A 177 -0.99 7.51 7.49
CA ASP A 177 -2.42 7.52 7.21
C ASP A 177 -3.22 7.17 8.47
N HIS A 178 -4.54 7.34 8.48
CA HIS A 178 -5.36 6.94 9.64
C HIS A 178 -5.34 5.43 9.87
N ALA A 179 -5.31 5.04 11.14
CA ALA A 179 -5.13 3.66 11.60
C ALA A 179 -6.40 2.99 12.15
N TYR A 180 -7.59 3.55 11.90
CA TYR A 180 -8.85 2.97 12.39
C TYR A 180 -9.29 1.73 11.59
N ALA A 181 -8.95 1.69 10.29
CA ALA A 181 -9.14 0.56 9.41
C ALA A 181 -7.83 0.18 8.73
N SER A 182 -7.60 -1.12 8.58
CA SER A 182 -6.44 -1.68 7.88
C SER A 182 -6.87 -2.76 6.90
N THR A 183 -6.00 -3.05 5.93
CA THR A 183 -6.20 -4.22 5.07
C THR A 183 -5.85 -5.49 5.84
N VAL A 184 -6.46 -6.62 5.49
CA VAL A 184 -6.21 -7.92 6.16
C VAL A 184 -4.72 -8.30 6.15
N HIS A 185 -4.00 -7.97 5.08
CA HIS A 185 -2.56 -8.19 5.02
C HIS A 185 -1.79 -7.26 5.97
N GLY A 186 -2.21 -5.99 6.07
CA GLY A 186 -1.63 -4.99 6.96
C GLY A 186 -1.88 -5.25 8.46
N SER A 187 -2.85 -6.11 8.81
CA SER A 187 -3.12 -6.53 10.19
C SER A 187 -2.48 -7.87 10.57
N GLN A 188 -1.69 -8.49 9.68
CA GLN A 188 -1.03 -9.77 9.98
C GLN A 188 -0.02 -9.60 11.14
N GLY A 189 -0.33 -10.19 12.29
CA GLY A 189 0.50 -10.18 13.50
C GLY A 189 -0.11 -9.37 14.65
N ALA A 190 -1.16 -8.58 14.38
CA ALA A 190 -1.89 -7.87 15.42
C ALA A 190 -2.96 -8.78 16.06
N THR A 191 -2.85 -9.02 17.36
CA THR A 191 -3.93 -9.63 18.17
C THR A 191 -4.92 -8.54 18.55
N GLN A 192 -6.21 -8.71 18.25
CA GLN A 192 -7.26 -7.75 18.56
C GLN A 192 -8.43 -8.46 19.29
N TYR A 193 -9.01 -7.80 20.29
CA TYR A 193 -10.06 -8.39 21.13
C TYR A 193 -11.41 -8.53 20.39
N ARG A 194 -11.69 -7.64 19.43
CA ARG A 194 -12.86 -7.65 18.54
C ARG A 194 -12.40 -7.36 17.11
N ALA A 195 -12.99 -8.04 16.13
CA ALA A 195 -12.67 -7.80 14.72
C ALA A 195 -13.93 -7.48 13.91
N ILE A 196 -13.86 -6.39 13.15
CA ILE A 196 -14.89 -6.00 12.19
C ILE A 196 -14.29 -6.11 10.79
N PHE A 197 -14.92 -6.89 9.92
CA PHE A 197 -14.53 -7.04 8.52
C PHE A 197 -15.53 -6.31 7.64
N HIS A 198 -15.01 -5.50 6.73
CA HIS A 198 -15.77 -4.99 5.60
C HIS A 198 -15.36 -5.75 4.34
N ILE A 199 -16.32 -6.41 3.71
CA ILE A 199 -16.13 -7.14 2.46
C ILE A 199 -17.08 -6.53 1.44
N ARG A 200 -16.56 -5.78 0.47
CA ARG A 200 -17.37 -5.26 -0.64
C ARG A 200 -17.33 -6.25 -1.80
N ALA A 201 -18.47 -6.84 -2.12
CA ALA A 201 -18.67 -7.60 -3.34
C ALA A 201 -18.62 -6.65 -4.56
N PRO A 202 -17.91 -7.01 -5.63
CA PRO A 202 -17.89 -6.25 -6.88
C PRO A 202 -19.29 -6.14 -7.49
N GLU A 203 -19.68 -4.91 -7.81
CA GLU A 203 -20.91 -4.58 -8.53
C GLU A 203 -20.55 -4.33 -10.00
N THR A 204 -21.11 -5.14 -10.90
CA THR A 204 -20.92 -4.98 -12.35
C THR A 204 -22.02 -5.75 -13.09
N ASP A 205 -22.61 -5.14 -14.10
CA ASP A 205 -23.67 -5.78 -14.91
C ASP A 205 -23.10 -6.78 -15.93
N ASN A 206 -21.77 -6.80 -16.12
CA ASN A 206 -21.09 -7.74 -16.99
C ASN A 206 -20.68 -9.01 -16.24
N GLU A 207 -21.33 -10.13 -16.56
CA GLU A 207 -21.10 -11.44 -15.93
C GLU A 207 -19.64 -11.93 -16.02
N ARG A 208 -18.99 -11.77 -17.18
CA ARG A 208 -17.58 -12.17 -17.36
C ARG A 208 -16.64 -11.35 -16.48
N LYS A 209 -16.93 -10.06 -16.32
CA LYS A 209 -16.18 -9.17 -15.42
C LYS A 209 -16.46 -9.51 -13.96
N GLN A 210 -17.71 -9.84 -13.63
CA GLN A 210 -18.13 -10.27 -12.30
C GLN A 210 -17.38 -11.54 -11.89
N GLN A 211 -17.31 -12.55 -12.76
CA GLN A 211 -16.59 -13.79 -12.53
C GLN A 211 -15.09 -13.56 -12.25
N ARG A 212 -14.43 -12.72 -13.06
CA ARG A 212 -13.01 -12.37 -12.84
C ARG A 212 -12.78 -11.61 -11.53
N LEU A 213 -13.69 -10.71 -11.16
CA LEU A 213 -13.59 -9.97 -9.90
C LEU A 213 -13.86 -10.90 -8.71
N MET A 214 -14.79 -11.85 -8.84
CA MET A 214 -15.04 -12.92 -7.88
C MET A 214 -13.80 -13.81 -7.68
N GLU A 215 -13.14 -14.24 -8.74
CA GLU A 215 -11.90 -15.02 -8.65
C GLU A 215 -10.77 -14.25 -7.94
N ARG A 216 -10.64 -12.94 -8.23
CA ARG A 216 -9.67 -12.08 -7.54
C ARG A 216 -10.01 -11.92 -6.06
N MET A 217 -11.30 -11.75 -5.74
CA MET A 217 -11.79 -11.64 -4.37
C MET A 217 -11.57 -12.95 -3.61
N ALA A 218 -11.94 -14.08 -4.19
CA ALA A 218 -11.63 -15.42 -3.67
C ALA A 218 -10.12 -15.65 -3.52
N LYS A 219 -9.27 -15.07 -4.36
CA LYS A 219 -7.81 -15.12 -4.16
C LYS A 219 -7.32 -14.30 -2.96
N VAL A 220 -7.98 -13.19 -2.65
CA VAL A 220 -7.64 -12.36 -1.48
C VAL A 220 -8.14 -13.01 -0.18
N PHE A 221 -9.33 -13.60 -0.20
CA PHE A 221 -10.00 -14.15 0.98
C PHE A 221 -9.84 -15.67 1.17
N GLY A 222 -9.61 -16.42 0.09
CA GLY A 222 -9.39 -17.88 0.11
C GLY A 222 -7.94 -18.28 0.44
N ASP A 223 -6.99 -17.32 0.38
CA ASP A 223 -5.70 -17.49 1.02
C ASP A 223 -5.85 -17.31 2.55
N ARG A 224 -4.98 -17.96 3.34
CA ARG A 224 -5.00 -18.01 4.83
C ARG A 224 -5.24 -16.67 5.57
N SER A 225 -5.16 -15.53 4.90
CA SER A 225 -5.41 -14.18 5.40
C SER A 225 -6.79 -13.99 6.04
N PHE A 226 -7.89 -14.47 5.45
CA PHE A 226 -9.22 -14.36 6.07
C PHE A 226 -9.32 -15.25 7.32
N TYR A 227 -8.86 -16.49 7.22
CA TYR A 227 -8.81 -17.45 8.32
C TYR A 227 -7.97 -16.93 9.50
N VAL A 228 -6.84 -16.27 9.23
CA VAL A 228 -5.98 -15.63 10.23
C VAL A 228 -6.66 -14.41 10.87
N GLY A 229 -7.46 -13.66 10.12
CA GLY A 229 -8.24 -12.54 10.65
C GLY A 229 -9.41 -12.98 11.53
N THR A 230 -10.12 -14.04 11.16
CA THR A 230 -11.31 -14.55 11.85
C THR A 230 -10.98 -15.40 13.08
N THR A 231 -9.87 -16.15 13.08
CA THR A 231 -9.42 -16.95 14.24
C THR A 231 -8.69 -16.13 15.31
N ARG A 232 -8.40 -14.85 15.04
CA ARG A 232 -7.74 -13.93 15.99
C ARG A 232 -8.69 -13.01 16.75
N ALA A 233 -9.96 -12.96 16.36
CA ALA A 233 -11.00 -12.35 17.19
C ALA A 233 -11.31 -13.32 18.34
N SER A 234 -10.85 -12.99 19.55
CA SER A 234 -11.02 -13.91 20.68
C SER A 234 -12.46 -14.00 21.18
N HIS A 235 -13.33 -13.03 20.85
CA HIS A 235 -14.70 -12.95 21.38
C HIS A 235 -15.78 -12.68 20.32
N GLU A 236 -15.60 -11.74 19.40
CA GLU A 236 -16.66 -11.33 18.47
C GLU A 236 -16.13 -10.96 17.07
N LEU A 237 -16.77 -11.52 16.05
CA LEU A 237 -16.51 -11.27 14.62
C LEU A 237 -17.79 -10.73 13.95
N ARG A 238 -17.71 -9.53 13.37
CA ARG A 238 -18.80 -8.96 12.55
C ARG A 238 -18.32 -8.73 11.12
N ILE A 239 -19.13 -9.15 10.14
CA ILE A 239 -18.86 -8.95 8.71
C ILE A 239 -19.94 -8.05 8.11
N TYR A 240 -19.53 -6.93 7.53
CA TYR A 240 -20.38 -6.02 6.76
C TYR A 240 -20.09 -6.18 5.27
N THR A 241 -21.13 -6.45 4.49
CA THR A 241 -21.06 -6.62 3.02
C THR A 241 -22.29 -6.00 2.37
N ASN A 242 -22.12 -5.52 1.13
CA ASN A 242 -23.21 -5.10 0.26
C ASN A 242 -24.01 -6.29 -0.32
N ASP A 243 -23.40 -7.49 -0.40
CA ASP A 243 -24.07 -8.71 -0.85
C ASP A 243 -23.63 -9.91 -0.01
N LYS A 244 -24.58 -10.49 0.75
CA LYS A 244 -24.34 -11.65 1.62
C LYS A 244 -24.01 -12.91 0.83
N GLY A 245 -24.67 -13.15 -0.29
CA GLY A 245 -24.51 -14.37 -1.09
C GLY A 245 -23.18 -14.40 -1.83
N LEU A 246 -22.76 -13.27 -2.43
CA LEU A 246 -21.45 -13.14 -3.06
C LEU A 246 -20.31 -13.21 -2.05
N ALA A 247 -20.44 -12.53 -0.91
CA ALA A 247 -19.45 -12.63 0.15
C ALA A 247 -19.31 -14.07 0.67
N ALA A 248 -20.41 -14.76 0.96
CA ALA A 248 -20.38 -16.15 1.42
C ALA A 248 -19.70 -17.08 0.40
N ARG A 249 -20.00 -16.94 -0.90
CA ARG A 249 -19.35 -17.71 -1.98
C ARG A 249 -17.85 -17.45 -2.06
N ALA A 250 -17.43 -16.19 -1.96
CA ALA A 250 -16.01 -15.84 -1.99
C ALA A 250 -15.24 -16.40 -0.77
N LEU A 251 -15.89 -16.46 0.40
CA LEU A 251 -15.33 -17.06 1.61
C LEU A 251 -15.28 -18.59 1.57
N ALA A 252 -16.23 -19.22 0.89
CA ALA A 252 -16.31 -20.68 0.76
C ALA A 252 -15.39 -21.24 -0.35
N ALA A 253 -14.85 -20.38 -1.22
CA ALA A 253 -13.98 -20.78 -2.31
C ALA A 253 -12.66 -21.37 -1.76
N LYS A 254 -12.51 -22.71 -1.81
CA LYS A 254 -11.24 -23.39 -1.52
C LYS A 254 -10.21 -23.04 -2.57
N GLN A 255 -9.01 -22.64 -2.14
CA GLN A 255 -7.86 -22.53 -3.04
C GLN A 255 -6.98 -23.76 -2.95
N ASP A 256 -6.96 -24.55 -4.03
CA ASP A 256 -5.81 -25.39 -4.36
C ASP A 256 -4.78 -24.49 -5.06
N LYS A 257 -3.67 -24.20 -4.39
CA LYS A 257 -2.56 -23.45 -5.00
C LYS A 257 -1.94 -24.31 -6.10
N THR A 258 -2.31 -24.07 -7.35
CA THR A 258 -1.61 -24.68 -8.48
C THR A 258 -0.35 -23.86 -8.78
N SER A 259 0.81 -24.49 -8.64
CA SER A 259 2.11 -23.88 -8.99
C SER A 259 2.19 -23.60 -10.50
N ALA A 260 2.98 -22.61 -10.92
CA ALA A 260 3.27 -22.39 -12.35
C ALA A 260 3.81 -23.65 -13.05
N VAL A 261 4.55 -24.49 -12.31
CA VAL A 261 5.03 -25.80 -12.77
C VAL A 261 3.88 -26.77 -13.02
N GLU A 262 2.85 -26.70 -12.19
CA GLU A 262 1.69 -27.59 -12.20
C GLU A 262 0.68 -27.19 -13.29
N VAL A 263 0.61 -25.89 -13.61
CA VAL A 263 -0.11 -25.38 -14.79
C VAL A 263 0.59 -25.82 -16.08
N ILE A 264 1.93 -25.76 -16.14
CA ILE A 264 2.71 -26.27 -17.28
C ILE A 264 2.50 -27.78 -17.45
N GLN A 265 2.59 -28.56 -16.36
CA GLN A 265 2.36 -30.01 -16.40
C GLN A 265 0.94 -30.40 -16.80
N ARG A 266 -0.09 -29.61 -16.42
CA ARG A 266 -1.46 -29.83 -16.92
C ARG A 266 -1.59 -29.49 -18.41
N TYR A 267 -0.90 -28.46 -18.89
CA TYR A 267 -0.87 -28.10 -20.30
C TYR A 267 -0.18 -29.19 -21.15
N GLU A 268 0.94 -29.74 -20.66
CA GLU A 268 1.65 -30.86 -21.29
C GLU A 268 0.78 -32.14 -21.33
N LYS A 269 0.05 -32.44 -20.24
CA LYS A 269 -0.88 -33.59 -20.18
C LYS A 269 -2.13 -33.42 -21.07
N GLY A 270 -2.56 -32.20 -21.36
CA GLY A 270 -3.75 -31.91 -22.17
C GLY A 270 -3.48 -31.76 -23.68
N THR A 271 -2.25 -31.47 -24.08
CA THR A 271 -1.89 -31.19 -25.49
C THR A 271 -0.95 -32.22 -26.11
N GLY A 272 -0.36 -33.13 -25.32
CA GLY A 272 0.56 -34.15 -25.82
C GLY A 272 1.89 -33.58 -26.35
N ILE A 273 2.17 -32.29 -26.16
CA ILE A 273 3.41 -31.64 -26.58
C ILE A 273 4.31 -31.49 -25.36
N THR A 274 5.39 -32.26 -25.30
CA THR A 274 6.43 -32.16 -24.27
C THR A 274 7.39 -31.02 -24.63
N ALA A 275 7.54 -30.01 -23.77
CA ALA A 275 8.58 -29.00 -23.95
C ALA A 275 9.97 -29.65 -23.72
N GLY A 276 10.87 -29.54 -24.71
CA GLY A 276 12.18 -30.16 -24.67
C GLY A 276 13.02 -29.71 -23.47
N ARG A 277 13.44 -30.66 -22.62
CA ARG A 277 14.38 -30.43 -21.53
C ARG A 277 15.79 -30.25 -22.09
N GLY A 278 16.24 -29.00 -22.22
CA GLY A 278 17.66 -28.69 -22.24
C GLY A 278 18.24 -28.87 -20.83
N SER A 279 19.19 -29.79 -20.68
CA SER A 279 19.90 -30.06 -19.44
C SER A 279 20.77 -28.86 -19.03
N VAL A 280 20.52 -28.30 -17.85
CA VAL A 280 21.49 -27.45 -17.17
C VAL A 280 21.85 -28.15 -15.86
N SER A 281 23.01 -28.80 -15.86
CA SER A 281 23.60 -29.44 -14.68
C SER A 281 24.09 -28.36 -13.70
N PRO A 282 23.71 -28.40 -12.41
CA PRO A 282 24.31 -27.54 -11.40
C PRO A 282 25.68 -28.09 -10.99
N GLN A 283 26.77 -27.36 -11.28
CA GLN A 283 28.07 -27.60 -10.67
C GLN A 283 28.01 -27.15 -9.19
N LEU A 284 28.09 -28.11 -8.27
CA LEU A 284 28.37 -27.87 -6.85
C LEU A 284 29.85 -27.53 -6.70
N ASN A 285 30.17 -26.29 -6.32
CA ASN A 285 31.48 -25.95 -5.78
C ASN A 285 31.43 -26.11 -4.25
N ARG A 286 32.00 -27.22 -3.77
CA ARG A 286 32.54 -27.33 -2.41
C ARG A 286 33.96 -26.77 -2.45
N ASP A 287 34.32 -25.98 -1.43
CA ASP A 287 35.66 -25.65 -0.93
C ASP A 287 35.64 -24.22 -0.35
N TYR A 288 36.07 -23.85 0.86
CA TYR A 288 36.83 -24.49 1.94
C TYR A 288 36.49 -23.77 3.27
N GLN A 289 36.58 -24.47 4.40
CA GLN A 289 36.79 -23.86 5.71
C GLN A 289 38.23 -23.35 5.82
N ARG A 290 38.41 -22.12 6.28
CA ARG A 290 39.28 -21.73 7.40
C ARG A 290 38.91 -20.32 7.87
#